data_AF-A0A9P6T7U3-F1
#
_entry.id   AF-A0A9P6T7U3-F1
#
_cell.length_a   1.000
_cell.length_b   1.000
_cell.length_c   1.000
_cell.angle_alpha   90.00
_cell.angle_beta   90.00
_cell.angle_gamma   90.00
#
_symmetry.space_group_name_H-M   'P 1'
#
loop_
_entity.id
_entity.type
_entity.pdbx_description
1 polymer ?
#
loop_
_entity_poly.entity_id
_entity_poly.type
_entity_poly.pdbx_seq_one_letter_code
_entity_poly.pdbx_strand_id
1 'polypeptide(L)'
;MSTLNHREKRETYWSSGRMSPGLQRARQPFRAKNLITGAGILSFTFAVYAYSISAVKQDDFSDIPAPTPEEIRRLNEAKQPLPLAPEQVLPPPVAQTPPLGLLGSATSWIRAGRVSQSEIVVGAPPLDRLGQLADRRPIETEKKLV
;
A
#
# COMPACT_ATOMS: atom_id res chain seq x y z
N MET A 1 48.80 8.22 3.78
CA MET A 1 47.66 7.31 3.96
C MET A 1 48.09 6.18 4.89
N SER A 2 47.67 6.20 6.16
CA SER A 2 47.97 5.10 7.09
C SER A 2 47.08 3.91 6.76
N THR A 3 47.67 2.78 6.40
CA THR A 3 46.93 1.53 6.18
C THR A 3 46.54 0.95 7.54
N LEU A 4 45.23 0.84 7.79
CA LEU A 4 44.72 0.22 9.02
C LEU A 4 45.12 -1.25 9.09
N ASN A 5 45.51 -1.71 10.28
CA ASN A 5 45.86 -3.10 10.57
C ASN A 5 44.61 -4.00 10.37
N HIS A 6 44.81 -5.29 10.04
CA HIS A 6 43.74 -6.26 9.84
C HIS A 6 42.79 -6.36 11.04
N ARG A 7 43.31 -6.19 12.27
CA ARG A 7 42.50 -6.19 13.49
C ARG A 7 41.54 -4.99 13.55
N GLU A 8 42.04 -3.80 13.27
CA GLU A 8 41.25 -2.54 13.27
C GLU A 8 40.16 -2.56 12.18
N LYS A 9 40.46 -3.15 11.02
CA LYS A 9 39.46 -3.37 9.95
C LYS A 9 38.33 -4.27 10.43
N ARG A 10 38.62 -5.37 11.14
CA ARG A 10 37.61 -6.31 11.67
C ARG A 10 36.69 -5.66 12.70
N GLU A 11 37.25 -4.80 13.56
CA GLU A 11 36.48 -4.06 14.56
C GLU A 11 35.48 -3.07 13.93
N THR A 12 35.71 -2.66 12.69
CA THR A 12 34.81 -1.74 11.96
C THR A 12 33.51 -2.41 11.46
N TYR A 13 33.45 -3.74 11.38
CA TYR A 13 32.29 -4.46 10.84
C TYR A 13 31.26 -4.86 11.91
N TRP A 14 31.69 -5.05 13.15
CA TRP A 14 30.83 -5.48 14.25
C TRP A 14 30.44 -4.30 15.14
N SER A 15 29.18 -4.28 15.59
CA SER A 15 28.74 -3.34 16.63
C SER A 15 27.58 -3.93 17.40
N SER A 16 27.74 -4.05 18.71
CA SER A 16 26.70 -4.52 19.62
C SER A 16 25.63 -3.43 19.80
N GLY A 17 24.46 -3.61 19.19
CA GLY A 17 23.28 -2.76 19.39
C GLY A 17 23.27 -1.40 18.69
N ARG A 18 24.29 -1.09 17.88
CA ARG A 18 24.36 0.12 17.04
C ARG A 18 24.68 -0.25 15.59
N MET A 19 24.61 0.70 14.67
CA MET A 19 25.07 0.52 13.30
C MET A 19 26.60 0.57 13.22
N SER A 20 27.22 -0.43 12.59
CA SER A 20 28.67 -0.52 12.49
C SER A 20 29.25 0.60 11.61
N PRO A 21 30.47 1.10 11.90
CA PRO A 21 31.05 2.19 11.11
C PRO A 21 31.26 1.82 9.64
N GLY A 22 31.45 0.54 9.32
CA GLY A 22 31.47 0.05 7.93
C GLY A 22 30.12 0.28 7.22
N LEU A 23 29.02 -0.06 7.88
CA LEU A 23 27.67 0.12 7.32
C LEU A 23 27.29 1.60 7.18
N GLN A 24 27.77 2.47 8.07
CA GLN A 24 27.56 3.91 7.95
C GLN A 24 28.20 4.49 6.70
N ARG A 25 29.47 4.14 6.41
CA ARG A 25 30.18 4.57 5.19
C ARG A 25 29.50 4.06 3.93
N ALA A 26 29.03 2.82 3.93
CA ALA A 26 28.30 2.25 2.81
C ALA A 26 27.01 3.05 2.46
N ARG A 27 26.38 3.69 3.45
CA ARG A 27 25.16 4.49 3.25
C ARG A 27 25.41 5.97 2.96
N GLN A 28 26.59 6.49 3.28
CA GLN A 28 26.94 7.89 3.03
C GLN A 28 26.61 8.38 1.60
N PRO A 29 26.96 7.66 0.51
CA PRO A 29 26.73 8.16 -0.84
C PRO A 29 25.25 8.21 -1.24
N PHE A 30 24.39 7.42 -0.60
CA PHE A 30 22.96 7.35 -0.93
C PHE A 30 22.12 8.34 -0.13
N ARG A 31 22.62 8.85 1.00
CA ARG A 31 21.86 9.79 1.85
C ARG A 31 21.48 11.05 1.09
N ALA A 32 22.45 11.71 0.45
CA ALA A 32 22.19 12.94 -0.29
C ALA A 32 21.28 12.69 -1.50
N LYS A 33 21.55 11.64 -2.28
CA LYS A 33 20.75 11.29 -3.48
C LYS A 33 19.30 10.97 -3.11
N ASN A 34 19.09 10.12 -2.12
CA ASN A 34 17.75 9.74 -1.68
C ASN A 34 17.01 10.91 -1.02
N LEU A 35 17.72 11.79 -0.30
CA LEU A 35 17.13 13.00 0.28
C LEU A 35 16.64 13.95 -0.83
N ILE A 36 17.45 14.20 -1.86
CA ILE A 36 17.08 15.05 -2.99
C ILE A 36 15.88 14.45 -3.74
N THR A 37 15.92 13.15 -4.04
CA THR A 37 14.80 12.47 -4.71
C THR A 37 13.53 12.52 -3.85
N GLY A 38 13.63 12.23 -2.56
CA GLY A 38 12.51 12.30 -1.62
C GLY A 38 11.94 13.72 -1.51
N ALA A 39 12.80 14.73 -1.41
CA ALA A 39 12.40 16.13 -1.38
C ALA A 39 11.72 16.56 -2.69
N GLY A 40 12.22 16.11 -3.84
CA GLY A 40 11.61 16.39 -5.14
C GLY A 40 10.20 15.82 -5.25
N ILE A 41 10.01 14.56 -4.84
CA ILE A 41 8.68 13.93 -4.82
C ILE A 41 7.75 14.67 -3.87
N LEU A 42 8.21 14.96 -2.64
CA LEU A 42 7.40 15.63 -1.63
C LEU A 42 7.01 17.05 -2.06
N SER A 43 7.96 17.80 -2.64
CA SER A 43 7.71 19.14 -3.17
C SER A 43 6.71 19.10 -4.32
N PHE A 44 6.83 18.12 -5.22
CA PHE A 44 5.90 17.97 -6.34
C PHE A 44 4.49 17.65 -5.86
N THR A 45 4.33 16.67 -4.96
CA THR A 45 3.03 16.32 -4.39
C THR A 45 2.41 17.49 -3.64
N PHE A 46 3.19 18.21 -2.82
CA PHE A 46 2.71 19.37 -2.09
C PHE A 46 2.29 20.51 -3.03
N ALA A 47 3.04 20.74 -4.11
CA ALA A 47 2.69 21.74 -5.11
C ALA A 47 1.36 21.43 -5.80
N VAL A 48 1.14 20.17 -6.21
CA VAL A 48 -0.14 19.73 -6.80
C VAL A 48 -1.29 19.91 -5.81
N TYR A 49 -1.08 19.53 -4.55
CA TYR A 49 -2.09 19.70 -3.49
C TYR A 49 -2.44 21.18 -3.27
N ALA A 50 -1.43 22.03 -3.08
CA ALA A 50 -1.64 23.46 -2.86
C ALA A 50 -2.29 24.15 -4.08
N TYR A 51 -1.88 23.75 -5.29
CA TYR A 51 -2.52 24.19 -6.52
C TYR A 51 -3.98 23.76 -6.59
N SER A 52 -4.31 22.52 -6.22
CA SER A 52 -5.69 22.03 -6.27
C SER A 52 -6.63 22.87 -5.40
N ILE A 53 -6.20 23.28 -4.20
CA ILE A 53 -7.01 24.13 -3.33
C ILE A 53 -7.14 25.54 -3.91
N SER A 54 -6.06 26.09 -4.46
CA SER A 54 -6.05 27.45 -5.01
C SER A 54 -6.82 27.57 -6.33
N ALA A 55 -6.81 26.51 -7.14
CA ALA A 55 -7.47 26.47 -8.44
C ALA A 55 -8.98 26.26 -8.33
N VAL A 56 -9.45 25.62 -7.26
CA VAL A 56 -10.88 25.54 -6.94
C VAL A 56 -11.34 26.89 -6.42
N LYS A 57 -11.74 27.76 -7.36
CA LYS A 57 -12.47 28.98 -7.02
C LYS A 57 -13.85 28.55 -6.51
N GLN A 58 -14.18 28.95 -5.29
CA GLN A 58 -15.54 28.83 -4.79
C GLN A 58 -16.41 29.79 -5.61
N ASP A 59 -17.51 29.28 -6.15
CA ASP A 59 -18.43 30.06 -6.97
C ASP A 59 -19.07 31.18 -6.14
N ASP A 60 -19.33 32.32 -6.76
CA ASP A 60 -19.91 33.49 -6.08
C ASP A 60 -21.43 33.37 -6.06
N PHE A 61 -21.96 32.76 -5.00
CA PHE A 61 -23.40 32.57 -4.80
C PHE A 61 -24.12 33.83 -4.29
N SER A 62 -23.58 35.02 -4.52
CA SER A 62 -24.19 36.28 -4.06
C SER A 62 -25.48 36.65 -4.81
N ASP A 63 -25.71 36.06 -5.99
CA ASP A 63 -26.93 36.22 -6.77
C ASP A 63 -28.09 35.33 -6.27
N ILE A 64 -27.80 34.29 -5.50
CA ILE A 64 -28.80 33.38 -4.94
C ILE A 64 -29.18 33.81 -3.51
N PRO A 65 -30.45 34.17 -3.24
CA PRO A 65 -30.87 34.46 -1.88
C PRO A 65 -30.74 33.20 -1.00
N ALA A 66 -30.11 33.36 0.16
CA ALA A 66 -29.98 32.26 1.12
C ALA A 66 -31.38 31.78 1.58
N PRO A 67 -31.66 30.48 1.54
CA PRO A 67 -32.97 29.95 1.92
C PRO A 67 -33.23 30.17 3.41
N THR A 68 -34.49 30.42 3.75
CA THR A 68 -34.88 30.60 5.15
C THR A 68 -34.81 29.27 5.92
N PRO A 69 -34.60 29.28 7.25
CA PRO A 69 -34.55 28.06 8.04
C PRO A 69 -35.80 27.17 7.93
N GLU A 70 -36.97 27.78 7.70
CA GLU A 70 -38.23 27.04 7.53
C GLU A 70 -38.31 26.36 6.16
N GLU A 71 -37.80 27.02 5.13
CA GLU A 71 -37.77 26.49 3.77
C GLU A 71 -36.80 25.33 3.63
N ILE A 72 -35.64 25.41 4.30
CA ILE A 72 -34.69 24.29 4.41
C ILE A 72 -35.35 23.07 5.08
N ARG A 73 -36.14 23.28 6.15
CA ARG A 73 -36.85 22.19 6.84
C ARG A 73 -37.87 21.52 5.94
N ARG A 74 -38.68 22.31 5.22
CA ARG A 74 -39.67 21.79 4.26
C ARG A 74 -39.00 21.01 3.12
N LEU A 75 -37.89 21.51 2.59
CA LEU A 75 -37.14 20.81 1.53
C LEU A 75 -36.58 19.48 2.03
N ASN A 76 -36.05 19.44 3.25
CA ASN A 76 -35.57 18.19 3.86
C ASN A 76 -36.69 17.19 4.14
N GLU A 77 -37.86 17.66 4.56
CA GLU A 77 -39.07 16.84 4.73
C GLU A 77 -39.60 16.31 3.39
N ALA A 78 -39.66 17.16 2.36
CA ALA A 78 -40.09 16.78 1.02
C ALA A 78 -39.10 15.84 0.31
N LYS A 79 -37.81 15.94 0.64
CA LYS A 79 -36.76 15.03 0.12
C LYS A 79 -36.76 13.68 0.81
N GLN A 80 -37.50 13.51 1.92
CA GLN A 80 -37.75 12.17 2.43
C GLN A 80 -38.49 11.39 1.34
N PRO A 81 -37.94 10.25 0.90
CA PRO A 81 -38.64 9.44 -0.08
C PRO A 81 -40.00 9.10 0.51
N LEU A 82 -41.06 9.45 -0.22
CA LEU A 82 -42.42 9.01 0.07
C LEU A 82 -42.36 7.52 0.43
N PRO A 83 -43.01 7.07 1.51
CA PRO A 83 -43.08 5.64 1.80
C PRO A 83 -43.60 4.97 0.53
N LEU A 84 -42.74 4.12 -0.03
CA LEU A 84 -42.86 3.50 -1.34
C LEU A 84 -44.33 3.10 -1.56
N ALA A 85 -45.04 3.82 -2.43
CA ALA A 85 -46.16 3.20 -3.13
C ALA A 85 -45.57 1.89 -3.69
N PRO A 86 -46.18 0.72 -3.41
CA PRO A 86 -45.52 -0.56 -3.64
C PRO A 86 -45.00 -0.57 -5.06
N GLU A 87 -43.69 -0.46 -5.16
CA GLU A 87 -42.96 -0.44 -6.41
C GLU A 87 -43.34 -1.75 -7.06
N GLN A 88 -44.15 -1.69 -8.12
CA GLN A 88 -44.39 -2.87 -8.93
C GLN A 88 -43.01 -3.35 -9.32
N VAL A 89 -42.61 -4.48 -8.74
CA VAL A 89 -41.30 -5.10 -8.92
C VAL A 89 -41.25 -5.55 -10.37
N LEU A 90 -40.99 -4.62 -11.28
CA LEU A 90 -40.34 -4.94 -12.52
C LEU A 90 -38.96 -5.46 -12.11
N PRO A 91 -38.60 -6.69 -12.49
CA PRO A 91 -37.27 -7.19 -12.19
C PRO A 91 -36.26 -6.18 -12.73
N PRO A 92 -35.18 -5.89 -11.98
CA PRO A 92 -34.16 -4.98 -12.47
C PRO A 92 -33.74 -5.46 -13.87
N PRO A 93 -33.58 -4.55 -14.86
CA PRO A 93 -32.98 -4.96 -16.12
C PRO A 93 -31.67 -5.63 -15.74
N VAL A 94 -31.55 -6.91 -16.06
CA VAL A 94 -30.36 -7.72 -15.75
C VAL A 94 -29.18 -6.92 -16.24
N ALA A 95 -28.40 -6.36 -15.31
CA ALA A 95 -27.22 -5.62 -15.64
C ALA A 95 -26.30 -6.61 -16.35
N GLN A 96 -26.26 -6.54 -17.69
CA GLN A 96 -25.27 -7.24 -18.47
C GLN A 96 -23.95 -6.60 -18.09
N THR A 97 -23.26 -7.20 -17.10
CA THR A 97 -21.87 -6.88 -16.85
C THR A 97 -21.15 -7.11 -18.17
N PRO A 98 -20.50 -6.09 -18.76
CA PRO A 98 -19.73 -6.31 -19.97
C PRO A 98 -18.74 -7.45 -19.68
N PRO A 99 -18.55 -8.40 -20.61
CA PRO A 99 -17.57 -9.45 -20.41
C PRO A 99 -16.26 -8.79 -20.06
N LEU A 100 -15.70 -9.19 -18.92
CA LEU A 100 -14.41 -8.72 -18.41
C LEU A 100 -13.33 -9.22 -19.38
N GLY A 101 -13.16 -8.50 -20.49
CA GLY A 101 -12.27 -8.81 -21.58
C GLY A 101 -11.56 -7.54 -22.01
N LEU A 102 -10.25 -7.51 -21.76
CA LEU A 102 -9.28 -6.61 -22.38
C LEU A 102 -9.50 -5.11 -22.12
N LEU A 103 -9.21 -4.64 -20.90
CA LEU A 103 -8.46 -3.40 -20.62
C LEU A 103 -8.35 -3.15 -19.09
N GLY A 104 -7.15 -3.37 -18.54
CA GLY A 104 -6.57 -2.61 -17.43
C GLY A 104 -7.32 -2.52 -16.09
N SER A 105 -7.42 -3.62 -15.33
CA SER A 105 -7.73 -3.55 -13.90
C SER A 105 -6.52 -3.00 -13.12
N ALA A 106 -6.55 -1.71 -12.79
CA ALA A 106 -5.56 -1.04 -11.93
C ALA A 106 -5.85 -1.20 -10.42
N THR A 107 -6.71 -2.16 -10.03
CA THR A 107 -7.21 -2.31 -8.65
C THR A 107 -6.84 -3.64 -7.98
N SER A 108 -6.04 -4.50 -8.63
CA SER A 108 -5.69 -5.82 -8.08
C SER A 108 -4.61 -5.80 -6.99
N TRP A 109 -3.89 -4.70 -6.79
CA TRP A 109 -2.71 -4.67 -5.89
C TRP A 109 -3.08 -4.55 -4.40
N ILE A 110 -4.33 -4.20 -4.07
CA ILE A 110 -4.78 -3.99 -2.69
C ILE A 110 -5.25 -5.31 -2.03
N ARG A 111 -5.32 -6.43 -2.78
CA ARG A 111 -5.73 -7.75 -2.26
C ARG A 111 -4.61 -8.79 -2.27
N ALA A 112 -3.36 -8.40 -2.00
CA ALA A 112 -2.25 -9.36 -1.82
C ALA A 112 -1.93 -9.57 -0.33
N GLY A 113 -2.93 -9.96 0.48
CA GLY A 113 -2.73 -10.14 1.93
C GLY A 113 -3.65 -11.14 2.64
N ARG A 114 -4.62 -11.79 1.97
CA ARG A 114 -5.41 -12.85 2.60
C ARG A 114 -5.85 -13.93 1.61
N VAL A 115 -5.59 -15.16 2.05
CA VAL A 115 -6.03 -16.47 1.57
C VAL A 115 -5.27 -17.02 0.35
N SER A 116 -4.23 -17.79 0.68
CA SER A 116 -3.72 -18.87 -0.16
C SER A 116 -4.85 -19.88 -0.38
N GLN A 117 -5.41 -19.91 -1.59
CA GLN A 117 -6.20 -21.03 -2.07
C GLN A 117 -5.24 -21.96 -2.82
N SER A 118 -4.84 -23.06 -2.18
CA SER A 118 -4.06 -24.12 -2.82
C SER A 118 -4.95 -24.87 -3.81
N GLU A 119 -4.65 -24.75 -5.10
CA GLU A 119 -5.31 -25.50 -6.16
C GLU A 119 -4.82 -26.95 -6.12
N ILE A 120 -5.69 -27.87 -5.70
CA ILE A 120 -5.40 -29.31 -5.67
C ILE A 120 -5.60 -29.85 -7.07
N VAL A 121 -4.50 -30.05 -7.80
CA VAL A 121 -4.50 -30.80 -9.06
C VAL A 121 -4.46 -32.28 -8.72
N VAL A 122 -5.53 -33.02 -9.07
CA VAL A 122 -5.64 -34.45 -8.81
C VAL A 122 -4.49 -35.20 -9.51
N GLY A 123 -3.62 -35.81 -8.71
CA GLY A 123 -2.46 -36.58 -9.20
C GLY A 123 -1.10 -35.90 -9.02
N ALA A 124 -1.05 -34.63 -8.62
CA ALA A 124 0.21 -33.97 -8.24
C ALA A 124 0.48 -34.17 -6.73
N PRO A 125 1.72 -34.50 -6.32
CA PRO A 125 2.07 -34.56 -4.91
C PRO A 125 1.96 -33.15 -4.27
N PRO A 126 1.44 -33.03 -3.04
CA PRO A 126 1.21 -31.74 -2.40
C PRO A 126 2.53 -30.99 -2.17
N LEU A 127 2.65 -29.79 -2.76
CA LEU A 127 3.85 -28.95 -2.73
C LEU A 127 4.04 -28.18 -1.42
N ASP A 128 3.07 -28.23 -0.52
CA ASP A 128 3.02 -27.44 0.73
C ASP A 128 4.09 -27.83 1.77
N ARG A 129 4.87 -28.87 1.51
CA ARG A 129 5.88 -29.41 2.45
C ARG A 129 7.33 -29.18 2.03
N LEU A 130 7.59 -28.56 0.87
CA LEU A 130 8.95 -28.34 0.39
C LEU A 130 9.57 -27.08 1.02
N GLY A 131 10.74 -27.23 1.65
CA GLY A 131 11.56 -26.10 2.13
C GLY A 131 11.19 -25.52 3.49
N GLN A 132 10.39 -26.23 4.30
CA GLN A 132 10.08 -25.77 5.66
C GLN A 132 11.34 -25.73 6.52
N LEU A 133 11.48 -24.65 7.30
CA LEU A 133 12.65 -24.43 8.17
C LEU A 133 12.81 -25.52 9.26
N ALA A 134 11.71 -26.20 9.60
CA ALA A 134 11.67 -27.30 10.57
C ALA A 134 12.23 -28.62 10.01
N ASP A 135 12.40 -28.73 8.68
CA ASP A 135 12.91 -29.96 8.03
C ASP A 135 14.45 -30.04 8.04
N ARG A 136 15.11 -29.04 8.64
CA ARG A 136 16.55 -29.10 8.92
C ARG A 136 16.81 -30.13 10.01
N ARG A 137 17.20 -31.34 9.61
CA ARG A 137 17.83 -32.30 10.53
C ARG A 137 19.12 -31.65 11.07
N PRO A 138 19.32 -31.57 12.39
CA PRO A 138 20.59 -31.11 12.94
C PRO A 138 21.68 -32.06 12.47
N ILE A 139 22.75 -31.50 11.90
CA ILE A 139 23.94 -32.25 11.51
C ILE A 139 24.58 -32.73 12.82
N GLU A 140 24.38 -34.00 13.17
CA GLU A 140 25.14 -34.64 14.25
C GLU A 140 26.62 -34.53 13.88
N THR A 141 27.30 -33.64 14.59
CA THR A 141 28.74 -33.49 14.48
C THR A 141 29.34 -34.68 15.20
N GLU A 142 29.70 -35.73 14.45
CA GLU A 142 30.49 -36.83 14.98
C GLU A 142 31.72 -36.26 15.68
N LYS A 143 31.74 -36.37 17.01
CA LYS A 143 32.96 -36.24 17.80
C LYS A 143 33.81 -37.47 17.51
N LYS A 144 34.68 -37.37 16.52
CA LYS A 144 35.76 -38.33 16.34
C LYS A 144 36.82 -38.07 17.41
N LEU A 145 36.70 -38.79 18.52
CA LEU A 145 37.80 -39.07 19.44
C LEU A 145 38.74 -40.04 18.74
N VAL A 146 39.92 -39.57 18.30
CA VAL A 146 41.24 -40.23 18.44
C VAL A 146 42.29 -39.13 18.38
#